data_AF-A0A1Z8SNE0-F1
#
_entry.id   AF-A0A1Z8SNE0-F1
#
_cell.length_a   1.000
_cell.length_b   1.000
_cell.length_c   1.000
_cell.angle_alpha   90.00
_cell.angle_beta   90.00
_cell.angle_gamma   90.00
#
_symmetry.space_group_name_H-M   'P 1'
#
loop_
_entity.id
_entity.type
_entity.pdbx_description
1 polymer ?
#
loop_
_entity_poly.entity_id
_entity_poly.type
_entity_poly.pdbx_seq_one_letter_code
_entity_poly.pdbx_strand_id
1 'polypeptide(L)'
;MLDLSTVLPSDGVMHKIDLRGTLRISQRVLLGLFCAFLAHFPAIEAQGQQGLSGDPLDLAIDRELDRVGREEKQVRYRGQYRALIPLGSEGARRLLHRLLDEDRPFDQRQSCANALMDVAGQELIPQVEETLRADLLLEVWVERELVLLLAKLGQRDRVDQWIRELQSVAGQVPNTATLPAILDALARMADLQFRSGRVREAAVTHQQRIDLLGDIAARVRPELGVGLTDEQKAIHYNLACCHALLGETEQALKALETSLEATTIRLEMALVDGDLKSLRELPQWRVWVEKNTPAAGQEEASEDADGDQR
;
A
#
# COMPACT_ATOMS: atom_id res chain seq x y z
N MET A 1 -26.06 27.41 -3.61
CA MET A 1 -24.88 27.17 -4.47
C MET A 1 -23.89 26.47 -3.57
N LEU A 2 -23.95 25.14 -3.52
CA LEU A 2 -23.29 24.34 -2.49
C LEU A 2 -21.90 23.93 -2.98
N ASP A 3 -20.91 24.34 -2.20
CA ASP A 3 -19.50 24.01 -2.33
C ASP A 3 -19.24 22.71 -1.56
N LEU A 4 -18.76 21.67 -2.25
CA LEU A 4 -18.47 20.35 -1.72
C LEU A 4 -16.99 20.04 -1.98
N SER A 5 -16.12 20.60 -1.14
CA SER A 5 -14.72 20.20 -1.06
C SER A 5 -14.59 18.94 -0.19
N THR A 6 -14.65 17.77 -0.83
CA THR A 6 -14.43 16.48 -0.16
C THR A 6 -12.92 16.26 0.01
N VAL A 7 -12.44 16.41 1.25
CA VAL A 7 -11.10 16.01 1.68
C VAL A 7 -11.03 14.49 1.67
N LEU A 8 -10.25 13.91 0.76
CA LEU A 8 -9.89 12.50 0.78
C LEU A 8 -8.70 12.30 1.73
N PRO A 9 -8.73 11.32 2.65
CA PRO A 9 -7.59 11.03 3.50
C PRO A 9 -6.46 10.39 2.67
N SER A 10 -5.27 10.97 2.78
CA SER A 10 -4.03 10.33 2.38
C SER A 10 -3.80 9.09 3.25
N ASP A 11 -3.24 8.05 2.65
CA ASP A 11 -3.00 6.74 3.24
C ASP A 11 -2.42 6.84 4.66
N GLY A 12 -3.15 6.23 5.61
CA GLY A 12 -3.01 6.44 7.04
C GLY A 12 -1.67 6.00 7.62
N VAL A 13 -0.93 6.96 8.16
CA VAL A 13 -0.09 6.73 9.34
C VAL A 13 -1.04 6.65 10.55
N MET A 14 -1.38 5.43 11.00
CA MET A 14 -2.03 5.25 12.29
C MET A 14 -1.00 5.43 13.41
N HIS A 15 -0.97 6.61 14.02
CA HIS A 15 -0.40 6.77 15.35
C HIS A 15 -1.23 5.99 16.37
N LYS A 16 -0.60 5.04 17.08
CA LYS A 16 -1.15 4.51 18.34
C LYS A 16 -1.17 5.65 19.35
N ILE A 17 -2.35 6.16 19.66
CA ILE A 17 -2.56 7.01 20.83
C ILE A 17 -2.54 6.08 22.05
N ASP A 18 -1.47 6.13 22.84
CA ASP A 18 -1.39 5.47 24.14
C ASP A 18 -2.24 6.27 25.15
N LEU A 19 -3.46 5.80 25.41
CA LEU A 19 -4.32 6.35 26.47
C LEU A 19 -3.98 5.70 27.82
N ARG A 20 -2.73 5.88 28.28
CA ARG A 20 -2.37 5.66 29.70
C ARG A 20 -2.54 6.96 30.45
N GLY A 21 -3.78 7.24 30.87
CA GLY A 21 -4.07 8.46 31.62
C GLY A 21 -5.48 8.52 32.19
N THR A 22 -5.64 7.93 33.37
CA THR A 22 -6.69 8.23 34.37
C THR A 22 -8.13 7.78 34.10
N LEU A 23 -8.49 6.61 34.61
CA LEU A 23 -9.81 6.35 35.18
C LEU A 23 -9.65 5.41 36.39
N ARG A 24 -9.61 6.01 37.59
CA ARG A 24 -9.74 5.28 38.86
C ARG A 24 -11.17 4.74 38.95
N ILE A 25 -11.35 3.46 38.64
CA ILE A 25 -12.60 2.76 38.95
C ILE A 25 -12.34 1.81 40.11
N SER A 26 -13.16 2.00 41.15
CA SER A 26 -13.14 1.34 42.46
C SER A 26 -13.16 -0.20 42.39
N GLN A 27 -12.30 -0.82 43.20
CA GLN A 27 -12.06 -2.27 43.37
C GLN A 27 -13.25 -3.10 43.90
N ARG A 28 -14.50 -2.63 43.82
CA ARG A 28 -15.68 -3.33 44.39
C ARG A 28 -16.74 -3.81 43.39
N VAL A 29 -16.49 -3.70 42.09
CA VAL A 29 -17.41 -4.23 41.06
C VAL A 29 -16.86 -5.48 40.34
N LEU A 30 -15.60 -5.87 40.62
CA LEU A 30 -14.95 -7.02 39.99
C LEU A 30 -15.31 -8.40 40.59
N LEU A 31 -16.23 -8.47 41.57
CA LEU A 31 -16.53 -9.69 42.33
C LEU A 31 -18.00 -10.17 42.22
N GLY A 32 -18.74 -9.70 41.21
CA GLY A 32 -20.16 -10.02 41.00
C GLY A 32 -20.50 -10.81 39.73
N LEU A 33 -19.55 -11.02 38.82
CA LEU A 33 -19.77 -11.71 37.53
C LEU A 33 -18.77 -12.85 37.30
N PHE A 34 -18.40 -13.55 38.37
CA PHE A 34 -17.46 -14.68 38.32
C PHE A 34 -18.08 -16.01 38.82
N CYS A 35 -19.39 -16.07 39.10
CA CYS A 35 -19.99 -17.27 39.73
C CYS A 35 -21.29 -17.79 39.09
N ALA A 36 -21.61 -17.48 37.84
CA ALA A 36 -22.84 -17.99 37.23
C ALA A 36 -22.69 -18.36 35.75
N PHE A 37 -21.78 -19.29 35.41
CA PHE A 37 -21.87 -20.05 34.15
C PHE A 37 -21.07 -21.38 34.22
N LEU A 38 -21.06 -22.02 35.39
CA LEU A 38 -20.51 -23.38 35.59
C LEU A 38 -21.60 -24.31 36.11
N ALA A 39 -22.58 -24.64 35.26
CA ALA A 39 -23.46 -25.80 35.43
C ALA A 39 -24.36 -25.97 34.21
N HIS A 40 -23.85 -26.60 33.14
CA HIS A 40 -24.57 -27.53 32.25
C HIS A 40 -23.59 -27.94 31.13
N PHE A 41 -22.73 -28.92 31.44
CA PHE A 41 -22.02 -29.70 30.42
C PHE A 41 -22.90 -30.91 30.07
N PRO A 42 -23.48 -31.01 28.86
CA PRO A 42 -23.68 -32.30 28.26
C PRO A 42 -22.35 -32.78 27.67
N ALA A 43 -22.13 -34.08 27.75
CA ALA A 43 -20.95 -34.78 27.25
C ALA A 43 -20.59 -34.36 25.82
N ILE A 44 -19.31 -34.11 25.58
CA ILE A 44 -18.72 -34.00 24.25
C ILE A 44 -18.75 -35.41 23.65
N GLU A 45 -19.89 -35.77 23.06
CA GLU A 45 -19.93 -36.80 22.03
C GLU A 45 -19.29 -36.24 20.76
N ALA A 46 -18.44 -37.07 20.16
CA ALA A 46 -17.77 -36.81 18.91
C ALA A 46 -18.77 -36.47 17.78
N GLN A 47 -19.02 -35.18 17.57
CA GLN A 47 -19.43 -34.64 16.27
C GLN A 47 -18.11 -34.44 15.50
N GLY A 48 -17.64 -35.39 14.70
CA GLY A 48 -18.39 -35.90 13.55
C GLY A 48 -18.37 -34.81 12.48
N GLN A 49 -17.30 -34.79 11.69
CA GLN A 49 -17.07 -33.99 10.48
C GLN A 49 -18.38 -33.49 9.83
N GLN A 50 -18.72 -32.22 10.07
CA GLN A 50 -19.72 -31.51 9.28
C GLN A 50 -19.03 -30.42 8.45
N GLY A 51 -18.71 -30.77 7.20
CA GLY A 51 -18.71 -29.89 6.03
C GLY A 51 -17.85 -28.63 6.05
N LEU A 52 -16.56 -28.75 5.73
CA LEU A 52 -15.86 -27.69 4.97
C LEU A 52 -16.30 -27.80 3.50
N SER A 53 -17.57 -27.49 3.19
CA SER A 53 -18.08 -27.47 1.80
C SER A 53 -17.92 -26.08 1.19
N GLY A 54 -16.69 -25.56 1.20
CA GLY A 54 -16.34 -24.39 0.38
C GLY A 54 -16.16 -24.83 -1.08
N ASP A 55 -16.59 -24.00 -2.03
CA ASP A 55 -16.19 -24.14 -3.43
C ASP A 55 -14.65 -24.28 -3.49
N PRO A 56 -14.09 -25.33 -4.13
CA PRO A 56 -12.65 -25.52 -4.22
C PRO A 56 -11.89 -24.29 -4.73
N LEU A 57 -12.52 -23.49 -5.60
CA LEU A 57 -11.96 -22.24 -6.09
C LEU A 57 -11.86 -21.18 -4.98
N ASP A 58 -12.94 -21.01 -4.21
CA ASP A 58 -12.99 -20.07 -3.11
C ASP A 58 -11.93 -20.42 -2.04
N LEU A 59 -11.78 -21.71 -1.74
CA LEU A 59 -10.76 -22.21 -0.81
C LEU A 59 -9.33 -21.95 -1.32
N ALA A 60 -9.09 -22.07 -2.62
CA ALA A 60 -7.77 -21.79 -3.21
C ALA A 60 -7.44 -20.29 -3.12
N ILE A 61 -8.42 -19.42 -3.38
CA ILE A 61 -8.28 -17.97 -3.24
C ILE A 61 -8.00 -17.63 -1.77
N ASP A 62 -8.83 -18.08 -0.84
CA ASP A 62 -8.69 -17.76 0.59
C ASP A 62 -7.33 -18.16 1.13
N ARG A 63 -6.84 -19.36 0.78
CA ARG A 63 -5.52 -19.83 1.20
C ARG A 63 -4.39 -18.92 0.75
N GLU A 64 -4.43 -18.42 -0.48
CA GLU A 64 -3.37 -17.56 -0.98
C GLU A 64 -3.47 -16.14 -0.43
N LEU A 65 -4.68 -15.59 -0.31
CA LEU A 65 -4.87 -14.28 0.33
C LEU A 65 -4.37 -14.30 1.78
N ASP A 66 -4.66 -15.37 2.53
CA ASP A 66 -4.17 -15.58 3.90
C ASP A 66 -2.65 -15.76 3.94
N ARG A 67 -2.07 -16.51 3.00
CA ARG A 67 -0.62 -16.70 2.90
C ARG A 67 0.08 -15.35 2.73
N VAL A 68 -0.33 -14.58 1.72
CA VAL A 68 0.20 -13.23 1.45
C VAL A 68 0.00 -12.33 2.66
N GLY A 69 -1.19 -12.34 3.27
CA GLY A 69 -1.50 -11.55 4.46
C GLY A 69 -0.64 -11.88 5.69
N ARG A 70 -0.12 -13.11 5.80
CA ARG A 70 0.79 -13.52 6.89
C ARG A 70 2.27 -13.28 6.56
N GLU A 71 2.68 -13.64 5.36
CA GLU A 71 4.10 -13.73 4.98
C GLU A 71 4.62 -12.43 4.36
N GLU A 72 3.74 -11.62 3.77
CA GLU A 72 4.11 -10.51 2.89
C GLU A 72 3.30 -9.23 3.18
N LYS A 73 2.71 -9.13 4.38
CA LYS A 73 1.77 -8.08 4.82
C LYS A 73 2.23 -6.63 4.59
N GLN A 74 3.53 -6.41 4.41
CA GLN A 74 4.13 -5.08 4.45
C GLN A 74 4.30 -4.41 3.09
N VAL A 75 4.26 -5.16 1.97
CA VAL A 75 4.58 -4.59 0.65
C VAL A 75 3.67 -5.16 -0.42
N ARG A 76 3.06 -4.28 -1.22
CA ARG A 76 2.40 -4.63 -2.48
C ARG A 76 3.45 -4.61 -3.58
N TYR A 77 3.52 -5.66 -4.37
CA TYR A 77 4.44 -5.72 -5.50
C TYR A 77 3.90 -6.62 -6.61
N ARG A 78 4.44 -6.49 -7.81
CA ARG A 78 3.98 -7.26 -8.97
C ARG A 78 4.28 -8.75 -8.83
N GLY A 79 3.29 -9.61 -9.08
CA GLY A 79 3.44 -11.07 -9.01
C GLY A 79 3.29 -11.65 -7.60
N GLN A 80 2.86 -10.84 -6.62
CA GLN A 80 2.58 -11.25 -5.25
C GLN A 80 1.56 -12.40 -5.17
N TYR A 81 0.57 -12.42 -6.08
CA TYR A 81 -0.50 -13.42 -6.13
C TYR A 81 -0.34 -14.41 -7.29
N ARG A 82 0.89 -14.62 -7.78
CA ARG A 82 1.19 -15.52 -8.91
C ARG A 82 0.64 -16.95 -8.75
N ALA A 83 0.47 -17.43 -7.52
CA ALA A 83 -0.10 -18.75 -7.25
C ALA A 83 -1.57 -18.87 -7.68
N LEU A 84 -2.28 -17.75 -7.85
CA LEU A 84 -3.66 -17.71 -8.35
C LEU A 84 -3.76 -17.70 -9.87
N ILE A 85 -2.67 -17.47 -10.62
CA ILE A 85 -2.67 -17.44 -12.09
C ILE A 85 -3.27 -18.72 -12.70
N PRO A 86 -2.97 -19.94 -12.22
CA PRO A 86 -3.54 -21.17 -12.77
C PRO A 86 -5.06 -21.28 -12.66
N LEU A 87 -5.72 -20.48 -11.80
CA LEU A 87 -7.18 -20.46 -11.67
C LEU A 87 -7.86 -19.80 -12.89
N GLY A 88 -7.10 -19.07 -13.70
CA GLY A 88 -7.55 -18.47 -14.95
C GLY A 88 -8.74 -17.51 -14.79
N SER A 89 -9.55 -17.44 -15.83
CA SER A 89 -10.67 -16.51 -15.94
C SER A 89 -11.72 -16.66 -14.85
N GLU A 90 -11.94 -17.90 -14.39
CA GLU A 90 -12.94 -18.15 -13.33
C GLU A 90 -12.45 -17.63 -11.98
N GLY A 91 -11.16 -17.83 -11.65
CA GLY A 91 -10.53 -17.21 -10.49
C GLY A 91 -10.59 -15.68 -10.55
N ALA A 92 -10.29 -15.10 -11.72
CA ALA A 92 -10.39 -13.65 -11.91
C ALA A 92 -11.81 -13.10 -11.69
N ARG A 93 -12.84 -13.77 -12.23
CA ARG A 93 -14.25 -13.37 -11.99
C ARG A 93 -14.63 -13.45 -10.52
N ARG A 94 -14.18 -14.49 -9.82
CA ARG A 94 -14.44 -14.65 -8.38
C ARG A 94 -13.77 -13.56 -7.55
N LEU A 95 -12.54 -13.19 -7.88
CA LEU A 95 -11.83 -12.07 -7.27
C LEU A 95 -12.53 -10.72 -7.53
N LEU A 96 -13.02 -10.49 -8.76
CA LEU A 96 -13.78 -9.27 -9.08
C LEU A 96 -15.09 -9.20 -8.26
N HIS A 97 -15.83 -10.30 -8.18
CA HIS A 97 -17.03 -10.35 -7.35
C HIS A 97 -16.71 -10.01 -5.89
N ARG A 98 -15.62 -10.58 -5.34
CA ARG A 98 -15.20 -10.33 -3.95
C ARG A 98 -14.69 -8.90 -3.73
N LEU A 99 -14.09 -8.27 -4.74
CA LEU A 99 -13.71 -6.85 -4.68
C LEU A 99 -14.95 -5.95 -4.59
N LEU A 100 -16.01 -6.28 -5.33
CA LEU A 100 -17.24 -5.49 -5.40
C LEU A 100 -18.24 -5.75 -4.26
N ASP A 101 -17.98 -6.76 -3.44
CA ASP A 101 -18.83 -7.15 -2.31
C ASP A 101 -18.55 -6.25 -1.10
N GLU A 102 -19.39 -5.22 -0.92
CA GLU A 102 -19.23 -4.21 0.14
C GLU A 102 -19.39 -4.76 1.56
N ASP A 103 -20.03 -5.92 1.73
CA ASP A 103 -20.15 -6.59 3.03
C ASP A 103 -18.81 -7.20 3.48
N ARG A 104 -17.82 -7.29 2.59
CA ARG A 104 -16.49 -7.81 2.92
C ARG A 104 -15.60 -6.77 3.59
N PRO A 105 -14.73 -7.21 4.52
CA PRO A 105 -13.72 -6.33 5.10
C PRO A 105 -12.84 -5.67 4.03
N PHE A 106 -12.53 -4.39 4.23
CA PHE A 106 -11.71 -3.59 3.33
C PHE A 106 -10.42 -4.30 2.91
N ASP A 107 -9.64 -4.82 3.87
CA ASP A 107 -8.36 -5.49 3.60
C ASP A 107 -8.50 -6.71 2.65
N GLN A 108 -9.62 -7.43 2.73
CA GLN A 108 -9.89 -8.57 1.85
C GLN A 108 -10.22 -8.11 0.44
N ARG A 109 -11.05 -7.08 0.30
CA ARG A 109 -11.39 -6.48 -1.00
C ARG A 109 -10.15 -5.88 -1.65
N GLN A 110 -9.31 -5.21 -0.86
CA GLN A 110 -8.03 -4.66 -1.27
C GLN A 110 -7.07 -5.77 -1.75
N SER A 111 -7.01 -6.90 -1.05
CA SER A 111 -6.22 -8.06 -1.48
C SER A 111 -6.75 -8.67 -2.79
N CYS A 112 -8.06 -8.68 -3.00
CA CYS A 112 -8.66 -9.11 -4.26
C CYS A 112 -8.29 -8.18 -5.42
N ALA A 113 -8.30 -6.86 -5.21
CA ALA A 113 -7.84 -5.89 -6.20
C ALA A 113 -6.38 -6.15 -6.61
N ASN A 114 -5.49 -6.37 -5.64
CA ASN A 114 -4.09 -6.67 -5.92
C ASN A 114 -3.95 -8.00 -6.70
N ALA A 115 -4.68 -9.04 -6.28
CA ALA A 115 -4.66 -10.34 -6.95
C ALA A 115 -5.16 -10.27 -8.40
N LEU A 116 -6.18 -9.46 -8.68
CA LEU A 116 -6.67 -9.23 -10.05
C LEU A 116 -5.59 -8.71 -10.99
N MET A 117 -4.67 -7.88 -10.47
CA MET A 117 -3.55 -7.37 -11.28
C MET A 117 -2.63 -8.49 -11.77
N ASP A 118 -2.54 -9.62 -11.08
CA ASP A 118 -1.76 -10.78 -11.52
C ASP A 118 -2.59 -11.76 -12.36
N VAL A 119 -3.85 -12.00 -11.99
CA VAL A 119 -4.66 -13.11 -12.52
C VAL A 119 -5.52 -12.73 -13.72
N ALA A 120 -6.03 -11.48 -13.79
CA ALA A 120 -7.02 -11.12 -14.79
C ALA A 120 -6.45 -11.08 -16.22
N GLY A 121 -7.24 -11.62 -17.16
CA GLY A 121 -7.05 -11.52 -18.60
C GLY A 121 -8.09 -10.61 -19.29
N GLN A 122 -7.96 -10.46 -20.62
CA GLN A 122 -8.79 -9.56 -21.43
C GLN A 122 -10.28 -9.90 -21.43
N GLU A 123 -10.63 -11.16 -21.13
CA GLU A 123 -12.00 -11.63 -21.00
C GLU A 123 -12.80 -10.93 -19.89
N LEU A 124 -12.11 -10.29 -18.94
CA LEU A 124 -12.75 -9.55 -17.84
C LEU A 124 -13.12 -8.11 -18.22
N ILE A 125 -12.59 -7.59 -19.34
CA ILE A 125 -12.81 -6.19 -19.78
C ILE A 125 -14.31 -5.84 -19.83
N PRO A 126 -15.19 -6.63 -20.50
CA PRO A 126 -16.61 -6.25 -20.62
C PRO A 126 -17.32 -6.14 -19.27
N GLN A 127 -16.95 -7.01 -18.32
CA GLN A 127 -17.55 -6.99 -16.98
C GLN A 127 -17.09 -5.77 -16.18
N VAL A 128 -15.80 -5.44 -16.23
CA VAL A 128 -15.26 -4.25 -15.54
C VAL A 128 -15.82 -2.96 -16.14
N GLU A 129 -15.93 -2.87 -17.46
CA GLU A 129 -16.55 -1.72 -18.13
C GLU A 129 -18.02 -1.54 -17.78
N GLU A 130 -18.77 -2.65 -17.68
CA GLU A 130 -20.17 -2.61 -17.26
C GLU A 130 -20.31 -2.16 -15.80
N THR A 131 -19.49 -2.68 -14.89
CA THR A 131 -19.46 -2.23 -13.49
C THR A 131 -19.22 -0.72 -13.41
N LEU A 132 -18.18 -0.24 -14.09
CA LEU A 132 -17.83 1.19 -14.13
C LEU A 132 -18.87 2.09 -14.83
N ARG A 133 -19.84 1.52 -15.54
CA ARG A 133 -20.92 2.24 -16.23
C ARG A 133 -22.22 2.22 -15.44
N ALA A 134 -22.55 1.06 -14.87
CA ALA A 134 -23.82 0.80 -14.21
C ALA A 134 -23.83 1.28 -12.75
N ASP A 135 -22.69 1.22 -12.06
CA ASP A 135 -22.60 1.62 -10.66
C ASP A 135 -22.05 3.05 -10.53
N LEU A 136 -22.97 4.00 -10.35
CA LEU A 136 -22.63 5.41 -10.14
C LEU A 136 -22.22 5.73 -8.70
N LEU A 137 -22.36 4.78 -7.77
CA LEU A 137 -22.03 4.94 -6.36
C LEU A 137 -20.77 4.14 -5.96
N LEU A 138 -20.04 3.62 -6.96
CA LEU A 138 -18.82 2.88 -6.74
C LEU A 138 -17.84 3.70 -5.91
N GLU A 139 -17.28 3.07 -4.88
CA GLU A 139 -16.26 3.71 -4.05
C GLU A 139 -15.08 4.16 -4.90
N VAL A 140 -14.61 5.40 -4.69
CA VAL A 140 -13.53 6.04 -5.48
C VAL A 140 -12.27 5.17 -5.55
N TRP A 141 -11.93 4.48 -4.46
CA TRP A 141 -10.77 3.60 -4.45
C TRP A 141 -10.99 2.37 -5.33
N VAL A 142 -12.18 1.77 -5.34
CA VAL A 142 -12.52 0.62 -6.21
C VAL A 142 -12.51 1.06 -7.68
N GLU A 143 -13.11 2.21 -7.99
CA GLU A 143 -13.08 2.79 -9.34
C GLU A 143 -11.63 2.89 -9.85
N ARG A 144 -10.73 3.42 -9.02
CA ARG A 144 -9.31 3.52 -9.35
C ARG A 144 -8.68 2.16 -9.62
N GLU A 145 -8.93 1.16 -8.77
CA GLU A 145 -8.39 -0.19 -8.97
C GLU A 145 -8.91 -0.83 -10.26
N LEU A 146 -10.19 -0.63 -10.61
CA LEU A 146 -10.78 -1.12 -11.85
C LEU A 146 -10.22 -0.40 -13.09
N VAL A 147 -10.01 0.91 -13.02
CA VAL A 147 -9.39 1.68 -14.12
C VAL A 147 -7.94 1.25 -14.35
N LEU A 148 -7.17 1.00 -13.28
CA LEU A 148 -5.82 0.47 -13.38
C LEU A 148 -5.80 -0.96 -13.94
N LEU A 149 -6.77 -1.79 -13.56
CA LEU A 149 -6.95 -3.12 -14.13
C LEU A 149 -7.23 -3.04 -15.64
N LEU A 150 -8.16 -2.17 -16.08
CA LEU A 150 -8.42 -1.94 -17.50
C LEU A 150 -7.16 -1.50 -18.25
N ALA A 151 -6.38 -0.58 -17.68
CA ALA A 151 -5.14 -0.12 -18.28
C ALA A 151 -4.12 -1.26 -18.47
N LYS A 152 -3.97 -2.13 -17.47
CA LYS A 152 -3.15 -3.35 -17.56
C LYS A 152 -3.66 -4.30 -18.65
N LEU A 153 -4.97 -4.39 -18.85
CA LEU A 153 -5.61 -5.22 -19.87
C LEU A 153 -5.61 -4.60 -21.28
N GLY A 154 -5.08 -3.38 -21.43
CA GLY A 154 -4.94 -2.68 -22.71
C GLY A 154 -5.97 -1.57 -22.96
N GLN A 155 -6.97 -1.39 -22.09
CA GLN A 155 -7.96 -0.32 -22.17
C GLN A 155 -7.50 0.90 -21.38
N ARG A 156 -6.92 1.89 -22.07
CA ARG A 156 -6.15 2.96 -21.42
C ARG A 156 -6.85 4.32 -21.36
N ASP A 157 -7.95 4.52 -22.07
CA ASP A 157 -8.52 5.85 -22.28
C ASP A 157 -8.82 6.60 -20.96
N ARG A 158 -9.39 5.88 -19.98
CA ARG A 158 -9.72 6.44 -18.66
C ARG A 158 -8.48 6.83 -17.85
N VAL A 159 -7.50 5.94 -17.73
CA VAL A 159 -6.27 6.25 -16.97
C VAL A 159 -5.49 7.37 -17.64
N ASP A 160 -5.45 7.39 -18.97
CA ASP A 160 -4.75 8.43 -19.72
C ASP A 160 -5.48 9.79 -19.60
N GLN A 161 -6.81 9.80 -19.46
CA GLN A 161 -7.57 11.00 -19.13
C GLN A 161 -7.21 11.52 -17.72
N TRP A 162 -7.24 10.67 -16.70
CA TRP A 162 -6.87 11.08 -15.34
C TRP A 162 -5.44 11.59 -15.26
N ILE A 163 -4.50 10.95 -15.96
CA ILE A 163 -3.12 11.44 -16.05
C ILE A 163 -3.08 12.85 -16.68
N ARG A 164 -3.83 13.12 -17.75
CA ARG A 164 -3.88 14.47 -18.36
C ARG A 164 -4.45 15.52 -17.41
N GLU A 165 -5.50 15.17 -16.66
CA GLU A 165 -6.10 16.07 -15.66
C GLU A 165 -5.11 16.40 -14.54
N LEU A 166 -4.44 15.38 -13.98
CA LEU A 166 -3.41 15.56 -12.95
C LEU A 166 -2.21 16.34 -13.49
N GLN A 167 -1.80 16.09 -14.73
CA GLN A 167 -0.72 16.83 -15.39
C GLN A 167 -1.06 18.33 -15.52
N SER A 168 -2.33 18.67 -15.80
CA SER A 168 -2.78 20.06 -15.83
C SER A 168 -2.69 20.74 -14.45
N VAL A 169 -2.95 20.00 -13.36
CA VAL A 169 -2.81 20.53 -12.00
C VAL A 169 -1.33 20.66 -11.62
N ALA A 170 -0.52 19.63 -11.89
CA ALA A 170 0.91 19.63 -11.62
C ALA A 170 1.68 20.71 -12.39
N GLY A 171 1.19 21.11 -13.57
CA GLY A 171 1.78 22.17 -14.39
C GLY A 171 1.45 23.61 -13.95
N GLN A 172 0.69 23.80 -12.87
CA GLN A 172 0.40 25.14 -12.32
C GLN A 172 1.66 25.81 -11.75
N VAL A 173 1.67 27.15 -11.72
CA VAL A 173 2.78 27.90 -11.12
C VAL A 173 2.80 27.65 -9.60
N PRO A 174 3.91 27.15 -9.03
CA PRO A 174 4.01 26.88 -7.60
C PRO A 174 3.92 28.16 -6.76
N ASN A 175 2.97 28.20 -5.84
CA ASN A 175 2.84 29.20 -4.78
C ASN A 175 2.12 28.59 -3.57
N THR A 176 2.04 29.29 -2.45
CA THR A 176 1.47 28.76 -1.20
C THR A 176 0.06 28.18 -1.35
N ALA A 177 -0.76 28.71 -2.28
CA ALA A 177 -2.12 28.21 -2.51
C ALA A 177 -2.17 26.98 -3.43
N THR A 178 -1.26 26.87 -4.40
CA THR A 178 -1.25 25.78 -5.39
C THR A 178 -0.38 24.59 -4.99
N LEU A 179 0.61 24.80 -4.11
CA LEU A 179 1.57 23.77 -3.70
C LEU A 179 0.94 22.46 -3.20
N PRO A 180 -0.07 22.47 -2.30
CA PRO A 180 -0.69 21.22 -1.84
C PRO A 180 -1.32 20.43 -3.00
N ALA A 181 -2.00 21.12 -3.92
CA ALA A 181 -2.63 20.49 -5.08
C ALA A 181 -1.60 19.96 -6.08
N ILE A 182 -0.50 20.66 -6.30
CA ILE A 182 0.60 20.21 -7.17
C ILE A 182 1.24 18.95 -6.59
N LEU A 183 1.54 18.92 -5.29
CA LEU A 183 2.17 17.76 -4.63
C LEU A 183 1.25 16.52 -4.65
N ASP A 184 -0.04 16.69 -4.35
CA ASP A 184 -1.05 15.63 -4.45
C ASP A 184 -1.19 15.13 -5.90
N ALA A 185 -1.21 16.04 -6.88
CA ALA A 185 -1.29 15.69 -8.30
C ALA A 185 -0.06 14.90 -8.76
N LEU A 186 1.15 15.31 -8.38
CA LEU A 186 2.39 14.58 -8.69
C LEU A 186 2.40 13.19 -8.05
N ALA A 187 1.96 13.07 -6.79
CA ALA A 187 1.89 11.79 -6.10
C ALA A 187 0.93 10.81 -6.80
N ARG A 188 -0.30 11.26 -7.10
CA ARG A 188 -1.32 10.44 -7.79
C ARG A 188 -0.91 10.12 -9.22
N MET A 189 -0.33 11.08 -9.93
CA MET A 189 0.10 10.89 -11.31
C MET A 189 1.22 9.85 -11.39
N ALA A 190 2.20 9.91 -10.49
CA ALA A 190 3.27 8.92 -10.45
C ALA A 190 2.75 7.51 -10.13
N ASP A 191 1.81 7.38 -9.19
CA ASP A 191 1.14 6.11 -8.88
C ASP A 191 0.41 5.53 -10.11
N LEU A 192 -0.41 6.35 -10.78
CA LEU A 192 -1.13 5.92 -11.99
C LEU A 192 -0.18 5.55 -13.13
N GLN A 193 0.87 6.33 -13.36
CA GLN A 193 1.88 6.04 -14.37
C GLN A 193 2.59 4.72 -14.05
N PHE A 194 3.04 4.53 -12.81
CA PHE A 194 3.73 3.33 -12.38
C PHE A 194 2.87 2.09 -12.55
N ARG A 195 1.67 2.11 -11.94
CA ARG A 195 0.76 0.96 -11.90
C ARG A 195 0.11 0.65 -13.25
N SER A 196 0.04 1.62 -14.16
CA SER A 196 -0.40 1.40 -15.54
C SER A 196 0.75 1.06 -16.51
N GLY A 197 1.99 0.90 -16.03
CA GLY A 197 3.13 0.46 -16.83
C GLY A 197 3.91 1.56 -17.56
N ARG A 198 3.59 2.84 -17.34
CA ARG A 198 4.35 4.01 -17.83
C ARG A 198 5.52 4.33 -16.89
N VAL A 199 6.37 3.33 -16.62
CA VAL A 199 7.41 3.39 -15.59
C VAL A 199 8.40 4.54 -15.80
N ARG A 200 8.79 4.83 -17.05
CA ARG A 200 9.68 5.95 -17.36
C ARG A 200 9.05 7.31 -17.03
N GLU A 201 7.75 7.47 -17.28
CA GLU A 201 7.03 8.70 -16.93
C GLU A 201 6.88 8.82 -15.41
N ALA A 202 6.59 7.72 -14.72
CA ALA A 202 6.53 7.68 -13.25
C ALA A 202 7.86 8.12 -12.61
N ALA A 203 9.00 7.64 -13.13
CA ALA A 203 10.32 8.06 -12.67
C ALA A 203 10.53 9.58 -12.77
N VAL A 204 10.12 10.17 -13.91
CA VAL A 204 10.20 11.63 -14.11
C VAL A 204 9.31 12.36 -13.11
N THR A 205 8.08 11.90 -12.90
CA THR A 205 7.14 12.51 -11.95
C THR A 205 7.63 12.40 -10.50
N HIS A 206 8.22 11.26 -10.11
CA HIS A 206 8.86 11.11 -8.81
C HIS A 206 10.02 12.09 -8.63
N GLN A 207 10.88 12.24 -9.65
CA GLN A 207 11.98 13.20 -9.61
C GLN A 207 11.46 14.64 -9.47
N GLN A 208 10.42 15.02 -10.23
CA GLN A 208 9.80 16.35 -10.10
C GLN A 208 9.27 16.61 -8.69
N ARG A 209 8.64 15.60 -8.06
CA ARG A 209 8.16 15.71 -6.68
C ARG A 209 9.31 15.84 -5.68
N ILE A 210 10.38 15.06 -5.87
CA ILE A 210 11.61 15.14 -5.07
C ILE A 210 12.22 16.54 -5.16
N ASP A 211 12.34 17.10 -6.36
CA ASP A 211 12.93 18.41 -6.57
C ASP A 211 12.08 19.52 -5.93
N LEU A 212 10.75 19.46 -6.11
CA LEU A 212 9.83 20.43 -5.53
C LEU A 212 9.85 20.40 -3.99
N LEU A 213 9.85 19.21 -3.39
CA LEU A 213 9.96 19.08 -1.92
C LEU A 213 11.30 19.60 -1.41
N GLY A 214 12.40 19.35 -2.12
CA GLY A 214 13.73 19.89 -1.79
C GLY A 214 13.75 21.43 -1.83
N ASP A 215 13.16 22.01 -2.86
CA ASP A 215 13.00 23.47 -3.01
C ASP A 215 12.18 24.09 -1.88
N ILE A 216 11.11 23.43 -1.44
CA ILE A 216 10.30 23.88 -0.30
C ILE A 216 11.11 23.74 1.00
N ALA A 217 11.73 22.59 1.24
CA ALA A 217 12.52 22.31 2.44
C ALA A 217 13.63 23.34 2.66
N ALA A 218 14.29 23.78 1.58
CA ALA A 218 15.33 24.80 1.63
C ALA A 218 14.83 26.22 1.96
N ARG A 219 13.52 26.48 1.85
CA ARG A 219 12.91 27.82 2.04
C ARG A 219 12.08 27.95 3.32
N VAL A 220 11.72 26.83 3.94
CA VAL A 220 10.99 26.82 5.22
C VAL A 220 11.95 26.86 6.40
N ARG A 221 11.41 27.07 7.60
CA ARG A 221 12.20 26.99 8.84
C ARG A 221 12.76 25.56 9.02
N PRO A 222 13.98 25.38 9.55
CA PRO A 222 14.61 24.07 9.68
C PRO A 222 13.73 23.01 10.35
N GLU A 223 12.96 23.39 11.36
CA GLU A 223 12.09 22.46 12.11
C GLU A 223 10.96 21.88 11.24
N LEU A 224 10.49 22.65 10.24
CA LEU A 224 9.49 22.20 9.26
C LEU A 224 10.14 21.45 8.09
N GLY A 225 11.42 21.73 7.81
CA GLY A 225 12.17 21.10 6.72
C GLY A 225 12.50 19.63 6.97
N VAL A 226 12.57 19.19 8.24
CA VAL A 226 12.87 17.79 8.60
C VAL A 226 11.85 16.83 8.00
N GLY A 227 10.55 17.08 8.20
CA GLY A 227 9.49 16.22 7.68
C GLY A 227 9.44 16.19 6.14
N LEU A 228 9.68 17.33 5.49
CA LEU A 228 9.74 17.41 4.03
C LEU A 228 10.95 16.67 3.45
N THR A 229 12.09 16.74 4.13
CA THR A 229 13.31 16.02 3.75
C THR A 229 13.13 14.52 3.94
N ASP A 230 12.46 14.09 5.01
CA ASP A 230 12.13 12.69 5.24
C ASP A 230 11.19 12.15 4.14
N GLU A 231 10.15 12.90 3.80
CA GLU A 231 9.23 12.56 2.69
C GLU A 231 9.97 12.49 1.35
N GLN A 232 10.86 13.46 1.08
CA GLN A 232 11.70 13.48 -0.12
C GLN A 232 12.56 12.22 -0.23
N LYS A 233 13.19 11.79 0.88
CA LYS A 233 13.97 10.55 0.93
C LYS A 233 13.09 9.33 0.72
N ALA A 234 11.91 9.26 1.35
CA ALA A 234 10.98 8.14 1.19
C ALA A 234 10.54 7.95 -0.28
N ILE A 235 10.34 9.05 -1.04
CA ILE A 235 9.98 8.97 -2.47
C ILE A 235 11.07 8.28 -3.30
N HIS A 236 12.34 8.34 -2.89
CA HIS A 236 13.42 7.65 -3.60
C HIS A 236 13.23 6.13 -3.63
N TYR A 237 12.44 5.55 -2.71
CA TYR A 237 12.11 4.12 -2.76
C TYR A 237 11.32 3.80 -4.04
N ASN A 238 10.26 4.57 -4.33
CA ASN A 238 9.47 4.39 -5.55
C ASN A 238 10.28 4.71 -6.82
N LEU A 239 11.18 5.69 -6.75
CA LEU A 239 12.10 5.99 -7.84
C LEU A 239 13.08 4.83 -8.08
N ALA A 240 13.56 4.17 -7.02
CA ALA A 240 14.40 2.98 -7.12
C ALA A 240 13.65 1.82 -7.81
N CYS A 241 12.39 1.58 -7.46
CA CYS A 241 11.54 0.60 -8.13
C CYS A 241 11.38 0.92 -9.62
N CYS A 242 11.17 2.20 -9.98
CA CYS A 242 11.11 2.60 -11.38
C CYS A 242 12.42 2.29 -12.13
N HIS A 243 13.57 2.69 -11.57
CA HIS A 243 14.87 2.43 -12.20
C HIS A 243 15.18 0.93 -12.32
N ALA A 244 14.82 0.12 -11.31
CA ALA A 244 15.01 -1.33 -11.34
C ALA A 244 14.21 -2.00 -12.48
N LEU A 245 12.96 -1.57 -12.68
CA LEU A 245 12.10 -2.04 -13.78
C LEU A 245 12.57 -1.56 -15.16
N LEU A 246 13.27 -0.42 -15.23
CA LEU A 246 13.87 0.10 -16.46
C LEU A 246 15.26 -0.51 -16.77
N GLY A 247 15.81 -1.33 -15.87
CA GLY A 247 17.16 -1.88 -15.99
C GLY A 247 18.28 -0.88 -15.69
N GLU A 248 17.95 0.26 -15.09
CA GLU A 248 18.86 1.35 -14.73
C GLU A 248 19.49 1.05 -13.35
N THR A 249 20.30 -0.01 -13.29
CA THR A 249 20.79 -0.62 -12.04
C THR A 249 21.50 0.35 -11.09
N GLU A 250 22.43 1.16 -11.60
CA GLU A 250 23.21 2.06 -10.75
C GLU A 250 22.32 3.14 -10.13
N GLN A 251 21.40 3.69 -10.92
CA GLN A 251 20.42 4.67 -10.48
C GLN A 251 19.48 4.07 -9.43
N ALA A 252 19.03 2.82 -9.65
CA ALA A 252 18.16 2.12 -8.71
C ALA A 252 18.83 1.91 -7.35
N LEU A 253 20.07 1.41 -7.32
CA LEU A 253 20.81 1.19 -6.07
C LEU A 253 21.09 2.50 -5.32
N LYS A 254 21.41 3.58 -6.06
CA LYS A 254 21.62 4.91 -5.47
C LYS A 254 20.34 5.46 -4.85
N ALA A 255 19.23 5.40 -5.58
CA ALA A 255 17.94 5.86 -5.06
C ALA A 255 17.50 5.03 -3.84
N LEU A 256 17.72 3.72 -3.87
CA LEU A 256 17.39 2.83 -2.75
C LEU A 256 18.21 3.17 -1.50
N GLU A 257 19.52 3.44 -1.65
CA GLU A 257 20.38 3.90 -0.55
C GLU A 257 19.86 5.21 0.06
N THR A 258 19.52 6.20 -0.77
CA THR A 258 18.93 7.46 -0.28
C THR A 258 17.60 7.23 0.46
N SER A 259 16.80 6.28 0.00
CA SER A 259 15.49 6.00 0.61
C SER A 259 15.60 5.42 2.01
N LEU A 260 16.66 4.67 2.32
CA LEU A 260 16.90 4.10 3.66
C LEU A 260 17.24 5.16 4.71
N GLU A 261 17.54 6.39 4.29
CA GLU A 261 17.69 7.52 5.21
C GLU A 261 16.35 8.10 5.68
N ALA A 262 15.22 7.61 5.16
CA ALA A 262 13.88 8.02 5.58
C ALA A 262 13.39 7.17 6.76
N THR A 263 12.64 7.77 7.69
CA THR A 263 12.09 7.10 8.87
C THR A 263 11.06 6.01 8.56
N THR A 264 10.49 6.05 7.36
CA THR A 264 9.39 5.15 6.94
C THR A 264 9.85 3.97 6.09
N ILE A 265 11.09 3.99 5.59
CA ILE A 265 11.63 2.95 4.70
C ILE A 265 12.57 2.05 5.48
N ARG A 266 12.36 0.74 5.38
CA ARG A 266 13.18 -0.26 6.08
C ARG A 266 13.80 -1.23 5.08
N LEU A 267 14.99 -1.74 5.39
CA LEU A 267 15.74 -2.64 4.51
C LEU A 267 14.92 -3.87 4.11
N GLU A 268 14.10 -4.40 5.02
CA GLU A 268 13.27 -5.59 4.79
C GLU A 268 12.30 -5.40 3.62
N MET A 269 11.85 -4.16 3.38
CA MET A 269 10.99 -3.84 2.22
C MET A 269 11.72 -4.16 0.92
N ALA A 270 12.97 -3.72 0.79
CA ALA A 270 13.78 -3.91 -0.40
C ALA A 270 14.13 -5.40 -0.68
N LEU A 271 14.19 -6.21 0.37
CA LEU A 271 14.53 -7.64 0.27
C LEU A 271 13.43 -8.47 -0.40
N VAL A 272 12.17 -8.04 -0.31
CA VAL A 272 11.01 -8.81 -0.80
C VAL A 272 10.31 -8.18 -2.00
N ASP A 273 10.47 -6.87 -2.21
CA ASP A 273 9.76 -6.12 -3.25
C ASP A 273 10.02 -6.68 -4.66
N GLY A 274 8.98 -7.17 -5.32
CA GLY A 274 9.08 -7.75 -6.67
C GLY A 274 9.63 -6.80 -7.73
N ASP A 275 9.45 -5.48 -7.59
CA ASP A 275 9.95 -4.51 -8.56
C ASP A 275 11.48 -4.36 -8.48
N LEU A 276 12.06 -4.68 -7.32
CA LEU A 276 13.51 -4.71 -7.08
C LEU A 276 14.13 -6.10 -7.33
N LYS A 277 13.36 -7.08 -7.83
CA LYS A 277 13.84 -8.45 -8.05
C LYS A 277 15.09 -8.50 -8.93
N SER A 278 15.13 -7.70 -10.00
CA SER A 278 16.28 -7.63 -10.91
C SER A 278 17.57 -7.20 -10.19
N LEU A 279 17.47 -6.35 -9.17
CA LEU A 279 18.61 -5.94 -8.37
C LEU A 279 19.13 -7.07 -7.50
N ARG A 280 18.23 -7.87 -6.90
CA ARG A 280 18.59 -8.99 -6.02
C ARG A 280 19.39 -10.09 -6.70
N GLU A 281 19.26 -10.20 -8.02
CA GLU A 281 19.99 -11.16 -8.84
C GLU A 281 21.41 -10.70 -9.20
N LEU A 282 21.78 -9.45 -8.87
CA LEU A 282 23.11 -8.89 -9.16
C LEU A 282 24.17 -9.37 -8.17
N PRO A 283 25.41 -9.62 -8.62
CA PRO A 283 26.52 -9.96 -7.71
C PRO A 283 26.75 -8.92 -6.61
N GLN A 284 26.60 -7.63 -6.93
CA GLN A 284 26.79 -6.54 -5.98
C GLN A 284 25.65 -6.37 -4.97
N TRP A 285 24.50 -7.05 -5.15
CA TRP A 285 23.37 -6.92 -4.23
C TRP A 285 23.73 -7.31 -2.81
N ARG A 286 24.46 -8.43 -2.67
CA ARG A 286 24.90 -8.90 -1.35
C ARG A 286 25.77 -7.87 -0.64
N VAL A 287 26.70 -7.25 -1.37
CA VAL A 287 27.56 -6.17 -0.84
C VAL A 287 26.71 -4.96 -0.44
N TRP A 288 25.71 -4.60 -1.24
CA TRP A 288 24.78 -3.52 -0.94
C TRP A 288 23.95 -3.83 0.32
N VAL A 289 23.44 -5.05 0.50
CA VAL A 289 22.70 -5.45 1.71
C VAL A 289 23.60 -5.44 2.94
N GLU A 290 24.81 -6.00 2.84
CA GLU A 290 25.77 -6.00 3.95
C GLU A 290 26.14 -4.58 4.39
N LYS A 291 26.30 -3.66 3.43
CA LYS A 291 26.56 -2.22 3.69
C LYS A 291 25.41 -1.55 4.44
N ASN A 292 24.17 -1.90 4.11
CA ASN A 292 22.97 -1.22 4.60
C ASN A 292 22.25 -1.97 5.74
N THR A 293 22.77 -3.13 6.16
CA THR A 293 22.26 -3.82 7.33
C THR A 293 22.70 -3.06 8.57
N PRO A 294 21.77 -2.64 9.46
CA PRO A 294 22.14 -1.98 10.70
C PRO A 294 23.13 -2.84 11.49
N ALA A 295 24.22 -2.25 11.97
CA ALA A 295 25.12 -2.97 12.87
C ALA A 295 24.33 -3.37 14.13
N ALA A 296 24.31 -4.65 14.46
CA ALA A 296 23.64 -5.15 15.66
C ALA A 296 24.19 -4.40 16.89
N GLY A 297 23.37 -3.53 17.49
CA GLY A 297 23.73 -2.78 18.70
C GLY A 297 23.41 -1.27 18.73
N GLN A 298 22.68 -0.70 17.77
CA GLN A 298 22.30 0.73 17.82
C GLN A 298 20.84 1.03 18.19
N GLU A 299 20.00 0.01 18.42
CA GLU A 299 18.57 0.22 18.77
C GLU A 299 18.29 0.34 20.28
N GLU A 300 19.23 0.01 21.18
CA GLU A 300 18.95 0.02 22.64
C GLU A 300 19.37 1.32 23.36
N ALA A 301 19.93 2.33 22.68
CA ALA A 301 20.50 3.50 23.35
C ALA A 301 19.56 4.71 23.53
N SER A 302 18.30 4.67 23.07
CA SER A 302 17.40 5.84 23.12
C SER A 302 16.22 5.75 24.08
N GLU A 303 16.01 4.64 24.80
CA GLU A 303 14.87 4.52 25.74
C GLU A 303 15.22 4.82 27.22
N ASP A 304 16.50 4.91 27.61
CA ASP A 304 16.90 5.03 29.03
C ASP A 304 17.39 6.41 29.47
N ALA A 305 17.31 7.45 28.63
CA ALA A 305 17.86 8.78 28.94
C ALA A 305 16.85 9.82 29.47
N ASP A 306 15.62 9.45 29.84
CA ASP A 306 14.64 10.39 30.42
C ASP A 306 14.14 9.98 31.82
N GLY A 307 15.00 9.27 32.55
CA GLY A 307 14.65 8.60 33.80
C GLY A 307 15.29 9.15 35.08
N ASP A 308 15.88 10.34 35.14
CA ASP A 308 16.31 10.88 36.46
C ASP A 308 16.63 12.39 36.47
N GLN A 309 15.61 13.25 36.61
CA GLN A 309 15.75 14.57 37.29
C GLN A 309 14.43 14.96 37.98
N ARG A 310 14.29 14.64 39.27
CA ARG A 310 13.42 15.34 40.22
C ARG A 310 14.16 15.62 41.51
#